data_AF-A0A7W0GNZ9-F1
#
_entry.id   AF-A0A7W0GNZ9-F1
#
_cell.length_a   1.000
_cell.length_b   1.000
_cell.length_c   1.000
_cell.angle_alpha   90.00
_cell.angle_beta   90.00
_cell.angle_gamma   90.00
#
_symmetry.space_group_name_H-M   'P 1'
#
loop_
_entity.id
_entity.type
_entity.pdbx_description
1 polymer ?
#
loop_
_entity_poly.entity_id
_entity_poly.type
_entity_poly.pdbx_seq_one_letter_code
_entity_poly.pdbx_strand_id
1 'polypeptide(L)'
;GVLSVWTVLTGERARDLREQLIPAAEAGDFSEFSTENGVRASIVIQGSDQASPNNETGSPLAAYLAGKEISDDAEAYELVLPEVELVLRNTSDYELLWRSGWEAIASAIESFEKGKSKVEEHQDVHLSLISLAPEVFSPIGFNPTRHVAPYTAISHYARGQIFLIATPFRDGWTYRIDYPYYSWAETVVRARVKRHDFGALILQLNQIEQNRDGRWKLDNSEMTSVVKFLDPSNTLAASKLRPDELVSLMQAELLSKNAARV
;
A
#
# COMPACT_ATOMS: atom_id res chain seq x y z
N GLY A 1 -0.20 11.55 -9.34
CA GLY A 1 0.33 12.93 -9.55
C GLY A 1 0.52 13.32 -11.02
N VAL A 2 1.56 12.81 -11.67
CA VAL A 2 1.96 13.11 -13.07
C VAL A 2 0.81 13.02 -14.07
N LEU A 3 0.00 11.94 -14.01
CA LEU A 3 -1.09 11.72 -14.97
C LEU A 3 -2.19 12.81 -14.89
N SER A 4 -2.45 13.32 -13.69
CA SER A 4 -3.39 14.43 -13.50
C SER A 4 -2.88 15.72 -14.15
N VAL A 5 -1.59 16.04 -13.96
CA VAL A 5 -0.95 17.20 -14.59
C VAL A 5 -0.96 17.06 -16.11
N TRP A 6 -0.57 15.90 -16.64
CA TRP A 6 -0.59 15.63 -18.07
C TRP A 6 -1.99 15.78 -18.68
N THR A 7 -3.02 15.27 -17.99
CA THR A 7 -4.42 15.38 -18.41
C THR A 7 -4.87 16.83 -18.53
N VAL A 8 -4.53 17.68 -17.55
CA VAL A 8 -4.86 19.12 -17.58
C VAL A 8 -4.13 19.84 -18.73
N LEU A 9 -2.87 19.49 -18.99
CA LEU A 9 -2.06 20.13 -20.03
C LEU A 9 -2.46 19.74 -21.45
N THR A 10 -3.01 18.55 -21.66
CA THR A 10 -3.26 17.99 -23.00
C THR A 10 -4.74 17.95 -23.41
N GLY A 11 -5.66 18.23 -22.49
CA GLY A 11 -7.07 18.50 -22.79
C GLY A 11 -7.77 17.36 -23.54
N GLU A 12 -8.30 17.64 -24.74
CA GLU A 12 -9.04 16.66 -25.55
C GLU A 12 -8.23 15.41 -25.88
N ARG A 13 -6.90 15.53 -26.03
CA ARG A 13 -6.03 14.38 -26.30
C ARG A 13 -6.03 13.38 -25.16
N ALA A 14 -6.15 13.85 -23.91
CA ALA A 14 -6.30 12.96 -22.77
C ALA A 14 -7.63 12.19 -22.78
N ARG A 15 -8.68 12.76 -23.37
CA ARG A 15 -9.97 12.08 -23.51
C ARG A 15 -9.85 10.82 -24.36
N ASP A 16 -9.06 10.86 -25.42
CA ASP A 16 -8.85 9.70 -26.31
C ASP A 16 -8.06 8.56 -25.62
N LEU A 17 -7.35 8.87 -24.55
CA LEU A 17 -6.56 7.92 -23.74
C LEU A 17 -7.24 7.56 -22.42
N ARG A 18 -8.51 7.89 -22.24
CA ARG A 18 -9.24 7.71 -20.97
C ARG A 18 -9.12 6.29 -20.43
N GLU A 19 -9.27 5.29 -21.30
CA GLU A 19 -9.27 3.87 -20.92
C GLU A 19 -7.90 3.36 -20.47
N GLN A 20 -6.82 4.08 -20.78
CA GLN A 20 -5.47 3.79 -20.29
C GLN A 20 -5.13 4.67 -19.07
N LEU A 21 -5.50 5.95 -19.11
CA LEU A 21 -5.20 6.92 -18.07
C LEU A 21 -5.85 6.57 -16.73
N ILE A 22 -7.14 6.23 -16.73
CA ILE A 22 -7.89 5.98 -15.50
C ILE A 22 -7.28 4.77 -14.76
N PRO A 23 -7.11 3.59 -15.37
CA PRO A 23 -6.49 2.46 -14.68
C PRO A 23 -5.06 2.74 -14.18
N ALA A 24 -4.27 3.51 -14.94
CA ALA A 24 -2.91 3.87 -14.51
C ALA A 24 -2.92 4.83 -13.30
N ALA A 25 -3.83 5.80 -13.27
CA ALA A 25 -4.00 6.70 -12.14
C ALA A 25 -4.57 5.98 -10.91
N GLU A 26 -5.49 5.04 -11.11
CA GLU A 26 -6.06 4.17 -10.09
C GLU A 26 -4.99 3.30 -9.42
N ALA A 27 -4.13 2.66 -10.21
CA ALA A 27 -2.99 1.91 -9.69
C ALA A 27 -1.99 2.81 -8.95
N GLY A 28 -1.72 4.02 -9.46
CA GLY A 28 -0.72 4.92 -8.89
C GLY A 28 -1.15 5.61 -7.60
N ASP A 29 -2.17 6.44 -7.68
CA ASP A 29 -2.57 7.32 -6.58
C ASP A 29 -3.48 6.60 -5.56
N PHE A 30 -4.02 5.42 -5.89
CA PHE A 30 -5.02 4.72 -5.09
C PHE A 30 -4.71 3.24 -4.80
N SER A 31 -3.62 2.69 -5.36
CA SER A 31 -3.28 1.25 -5.30
C SER A 31 -4.45 0.34 -5.67
N GLU A 32 -5.18 0.71 -6.73
CA GLU A 32 -6.29 -0.09 -7.25
C GLU A 32 -5.86 -0.93 -8.46
N PHE A 33 -6.18 -2.22 -8.42
CA PHE A 33 -5.93 -3.13 -9.52
C PHE A 33 -7.09 -3.10 -10.52
N SER A 34 -7.10 -2.11 -11.42
CA SER A 34 -8.14 -1.98 -12.45
C SER A 34 -7.81 -2.77 -13.70
N THR A 35 -6.58 -2.66 -14.21
CA THR A 35 -6.07 -3.47 -15.33
C THR A 35 -4.56 -3.74 -15.16
N GLU A 36 -4.05 -4.84 -15.71
CA GLU A 36 -2.60 -5.12 -15.69
C GLU A 36 -1.78 -4.00 -16.33
N ASN A 37 -2.21 -3.50 -17.48
CA ASN A 37 -1.50 -2.44 -18.19
C ASN A 37 -1.51 -1.12 -17.41
N GLY A 38 -2.59 -0.81 -16.69
CA GLY A 38 -2.63 0.35 -15.79
C GLY A 38 -1.60 0.24 -14.68
N VAL A 39 -1.51 -0.93 -14.03
CA VAL A 39 -0.50 -1.18 -12.98
C VAL A 39 0.92 -1.09 -13.55
N ARG A 40 1.19 -1.71 -14.70
CA ARG A 40 2.51 -1.63 -15.36
C ARG A 40 2.89 -0.19 -15.71
N ALA A 41 1.97 0.57 -16.31
CA ALA A 41 2.21 1.97 -16.64
C ALA A 41 2.46 2.83 -15.40
N SER A 42 1.71 2.58 -14.31
CA SER A 42 1.99 3.21 -13.02
C SER A 42 3.41 2.91 -12.53
N ILE A 43 3.84 1.64 -12.53
CA ILE A 43 5.19 1.25 -12.12
C ILE A 43 6.27 1.93 -12.98
N VAL A 44 6.09 2.04 -14.31
CA VAL A 44 7.02 2.78 -15.16
C VAL A 44 7.22 4.22 -14.67
N ILE A 45 6.12 4.89 -14.32
CA ILE A 45 6.12 6.31 -13.96
C ILE A 45 6.58 6.52 -12.51
N GLN A 46 6.07 5.75 -11.55
CA GLN A 46 6.27 5.99 -10.12
C GLN A 46 7.21 4.98 -9.43
N GLY A 47 7.58 3.90 -10.11
CA GLY A 47 8.57 2.91 -9.67
C GLY A 47 8.10 1.81 -8.74
N SER A 48 7.11 2.05 -7.90
CA SER A 48 6.62 1.01 -6.99
C SER A 48 5.14 1.16 -6.67
N ASP A 49 4.58 0.17 -5.98
CA ASP A 49 3.17 0.17 -5.54
C ASP A 49 2.87 1.32 -4.57
N GLN A 50 3.89 1.79 -3.84
CA GLN A 50 3.79 2.79 -2.78
C GLN A 50 5.11 3.56 -2.60
N ALA A 51 5.02 4.87 -2.35
CA ALA A 51 6.17 5.64 -1.87
C ALA A 51 6.66 5.06 -0.53
N SER A 52 7.84 4.43 -0.53
CA SER A 52 8.45 3.96 0.71
C SER A 52 9.18 5.13 1.37
N PRO A 53 9.01 5.37 2.68
CA PRO A 53 9.78 6.40 3.38
C PRO A 53 11.29 6.12 3.39
N ASN A 54 11.70 4.88 3.06
CA ASN A 54 13.10 4.47 2.94
C ASN A 54 13.56 4.32 1.48
N ASN A 55 12.68 4.60 0.51
CA ASN A 55 13.01 4.54 -0.92
C ASN A 55 12.60 5.85 -1.59
N GLU A 56 13.51 6.82 -1.54
CA GLU A 56 13.41 8.10 -2.26
C GLU A 56 13.81 7.97 -3.74
N THR A 57 13.86 6.76 -4.29
CA THR A 57 14.11 6.60 -5.74
C THR A 57 12.99 7.34 -6.47
N GLY A 58 13.36 8.40 -7.19
CA GLY A 58 12.45 9.17 -8.02
C GLY A 58 11.85 8.31 -9.15
N SER A 59 11.18 8.95 -10.09
CA SER A 59 10.57 8.25 -11.22
C SER A 59 11.59 7.40 -11.98
N PRO A 60 11.40 6.07 -12.13
CA PRO A 60 12.30 5.23 -12.93
C PRO A 60 12.35 5.67 -14.38
N LEU A 61 11.22 6.14 -14.91
CA LEU A 61 11.16 6.70 -16.25
C LEU A 61 12.03 7.96 -16.37
N ALA A 62 11.95 8.89 -15.42
CA ALA A 62 12.82 10.07 -15.43
C ALA A 62 14.31 9.66 -15.40
N ALA A 63 14.67 8.72 -14.53
CA ALA A 63 16.04 8.24 -14.42
C ALA A 63 16.53 7.54 -15.70
N TYR A 64 15.66 6.72 -16.31
CA TYR A 64 15.93 6.06 -17.59
C TYR A 64 16.15 7.06 -18.73
N LEU A 65 15.30 8.07 -18.84
CA LEU A 65 15.40 9.10 -19.88
C LEU A 65 16.64 9.99 -19.71
N ALA A 66 17.02 10.29 -18.46
CA ALA A 66 18.20 11.08 -18.17
C ALA A 66 19.51 10.28 -18.18
N GLY A 67 19.45 8.95 -18.10
CA GLY A 67 20.61 8.07 -17.94
C GLY A 67 21.33 8.22 -16.58
N LYS A 68 20.67 8.82 -15.59
CA LYS A 68 21.16 9.08 -14.22
C LYS A 68 19.97 9.12 -13.25
N GLU A 69 20.23 8.95 -11.96
CA GLU A 69 19.21 9.22 -10.94
C GLU A 69 18.75 10.69 -10.98
N ILE A 70 17.46 10.91 -10.79
CA ILE A 70 16.82 12.23 -10.75
C ILE A 70 16.17 12.42 -9.39
N SER A 71 16.65 13.42 -8.64
CA SER A 71 16.09 13.81 -7.34
C SER A 71 15.32 15.14 -7.37
N ASP A 72 15.42 15.90 -8.46
CA ASP A 72 14.65 17.12 -8.65
C ASP A 72 13.32 16.80 -9.31
N ASP A 73 12.23 17.06 -8.58
CA ASP A 73 10.87 16.85 -9.09
C ASP A 73 10.62 17.67 -10.36
N ALA A 74 11.12 18.90 -10.46
CA ALA A 74 10.89 19.73 -11.64
C ALA A 74 11.52 19.10 -12.89
N GLU A 75 12.79 18.68 -12.80
CA GLU A 75 13.50 17.94 -13.86
C GLU A 75 12.75 16.63 -14.19
N ALA A 76 12.26 15.90 -13.19
CA ALA A 76 11.50 14.67 -13.41
C ALA A 76 10.19 14.92 -14.19
N TYR A 77 9.44 15.96 -13.86
CA TYR A 77 8.22 16.32 -14.58
C TYR A 77 8.52 16.75 -16.02
N GLU A 78 9.58 17.54 -16.26
CA GLU A 78 10.00 17.95 -17.60
C GLU A 78 10.36 16.75 -18.49
N LEU A 79 11.01 15.73 -17.91
CA LEU A 79 11.39 14.50 -18.62
C LEU A 79 10.18 13.58 -18.87
N VAL A 80 9.33 13.40 -17.87
CA VAL A 80 8.26 12.38 -17.91
C VAL A 80 7.05 12.85 -18.69
N LEU A 81 6.61 14.11 -18.56
CA LEU A 81 5.37 14.59 -19.16
C LEU A 81 5.30 14.37 -20.69
N PRO A 82 6.37 14.61 -21.49
CA PRO A 82 6.36 14.32 -22.92
C PRO A 82 6.15 12.83 -23.26
N GLU A 83 6.59 11.93 -22.38
CA GLU A 83 6.60 10.47 -22.61
C GLU A 83 5.33 9.76 -22.14
N VAL A 84 4.49 10.41 -21.33
CA VAL A 84 3.28 9.80 -20.73
C VAL A 84 2.41 9.06 -21.76
N GLU A 85 2.15 9.66 -22.91
CA GLU A 85 1.32 9.02 -23.93
C GLU A 85 1.96 7.77 -24.52
N LEU A 86 3.28 7.78 -24.76
CA LEU A 86 4.00 6.62 -25.27
C LEU A 86 3.95 5.48 -24.26
N VAL A 87 4.15 5.78 -22.97
CA VAL A 87 4.03 4.80 -21.89
C VAL A 87 2.64 4.19 -21.82
N LEU A 88 1.59 5.00 -21.96
CA LEU A 88 0.19 4.53 -21.88
C LEU A 88 -0.22 3.69 -23.10
N ARG A 89 0.27 4.02 -24.29
CA ARG A 89 -0.04 3.27 -25.53
C ARG A 89 0.80 2.01 -25.67
N ASN A 90 2.08 2.09 -25.29
CA ASN A 90 3.08 1.08 -25.59
C ASN A 90 3.79 0.62 -24.31
N THR A 91 3.04 0.35 -23.24
CA THR A 91 3.63 -0.03 -21.93
C THR A 91 4.59 -1.21 -22.04
N SER A 92 4.35 -2.15 -22.96
CA SER A 92 5.23 -3.29 -23.23
C SER A 92 6.65 -2.89 -23.64
N ASP A 93 6.85 -1.75 -24.30
CA ASP A 93 8.18 -1.28 -24.72
C ASP A 93 9.05 -0.87 -23.52
N TYR A 94 8.43 -0.58 -22.38
CA TYR A 94 9.07 -0.19 -21.13
C TYR A 94 9.23 -1.35 -20.15
N GLU A 95 9.22 -2.60 -20.64
CA GLU A 95 9.26 -3.81 -19.80
C GLU A 95 10.42 -3.85 -18.80
N LEU A 96 11.58 -3.32 -19.18
CA LEU A 96 12.74 -3.24 -18.29
C LEU A 96 12.48 -2.39 -17.02
N LEU A 97 11.53 -1.45 -17.06
CA LEU A 97 11.18 -0.55 -15.96
C LEU A 97 10.08 -1.13 -15.06
N TRP A 98 9.15 -1.92 -15.61
CA TRP A 98 8.01 -2.42 -14.83
C TRP A 98 8.06 -3.89 -14.44
N ARG A 99 8.88 -4.73 -15.09
CA ARG A 99 8.82 -6.20 -14.90
C ARG A 99 8.98 -6.62 -13.45
N SER A 100 10.01 -6.13 -12.76
CA SER A 100 10.31 -6.52 -11.38
C SER A 100 9.20 -6.08 -10.41
N GLY A 101 8.70 -4.85 -10.55
CA GLY A 101 7.58 -4.34 -9.76
C GLY A 101 6.30 -5.15 -10.00
N TRP A 102 6.03 -5.50 -11.26
CA TRP A 102 4.88 -6.31 -11.63
C TRP A 102 4.96 -7.73 -11.08
N GLU A 103 6.12 -8.39 -11.18
CA GLU A 103 6.34 -9.75 -10.64
C GLU A 103 6.07 -9.82 -9.14
N ALA A 104 6.44 -8.78 -8.38
CA ALA A 104 6.14 -8.69 -6.96
C ALA A 104 4.62 -8.63 -6.69
N ILE A 105 3.89 -7.80 -7.43
CA ILE A 105 2.42 -7.68 -7.32
C ILE A 105 1.74 -8.98 -7.76
N ALA A 106 2.15 -9.54 -8.89
CA ALA A 106 1.59 -10.78 -9.44
C ALA A 106 1.80 -11.97 -8.49
N SER A 107 2.99 -12.09 -7.90
CA SER A 107 3.27 -13.10 -6.88
C SER A 107 2.39 -12.94 -5.64
N ALA A 108 2.15 -11.69 -5.20
CA ALA A 108 1.22 -11.42 -4.11
C ALA A 108 -0.22 -11.81 -4.48
N ILE A 109 -0.72 -11.45 -5.66
CA ILE A 109 -2.05 -11.83 -6.16
C ILE A 109 -2.19 -13.36 -6.20
N GLU A 110 -1.24 -14.06 -6.82
CA GLU A 110 -1.25 -15.52 -6.91
C GLU A 110 -1.29 -16.18 -5.53
N SER A 111 -0.65 -15.57 -4.52
CA SER A 111 -0.70 -16.06 -3.15
C SER A 111 -2.10 -15.99 -2.53
N PHE A 112 -2.89 -14.95 -2.85
CA PHE A 112 -4.29 -14.85 -2.43
C PHE A 112 -5.17 -15.84 -3.21
N GLU A 113 -4.99 -15.97 -4.52
CA GLU A 113 -5.75 -16.91 -5.35
C GLU A 113 -5.57 -18.37 -4.91
N LYS A 114 -4.34 -18.74 -4.51
CA LYS A 114 -4.02 -20.07 -3.97
C LYS A 114 -4.42 -20.25 -2.50
N GLY A 115 -4.97 -19.21 -1.86
CA GLY A 115 -5.36 -19.23 -0.44
C GLY A 115 -4.20 -19.30 0.55
N LYS A 116 -2.96 -19.02 0.10
CA LYS A 116 -1.78 -18.92 0.97
C LYS A 116 -1.80 -17.61 1.76
N SER A 117 -2.14 -16.52 1.10
CA SER A 117 -2.55 -15.27 1.74
C SER A 117 -4.08 -15.23 1.83
N LYS A 118 -4.63 -14.55 2.83
CA LYS A 118 -6.06 -14.55 3.13
C LYS A 118 -6.55 -13.18 3.55
N VAL A 119 -7.81 -12.90 3.22
CA VAL A 119 -8.57 -11.77 3.74
C VAL A 119 -9.78 -12.30 4.50
N GLU A 120 -9.96 -11.86 5.73
CA GLU A 120 -11.14 -12.12 6.55
C GLU A 120 -11.83 -10.78 6.85
N GLU A 121 -13.12 -10.68 6.50
CA GLU A 121 -13.89 -9.44 6.61
C GLU A 121 -14.75 -9.42 7.87
N HIS A 122 -14.56 -8.37 8.68
CA HIS A 122 -15.31 -8.08 9.89
C HIS A 122 -16.23 -6.87 9.62
N GLN A 123 -17.39 -7.15 9.05
CA GLN A 123 -18.30 -6.14 8.48
C GLN A 123 -18.87 -5.18 9.53
N ASP A 124 -19.06 -5.65 10.77
CA ASP A 124 -19.60 -4.90 11.90
C ASP A 124 -18.74 -3.68 12.29
N VAL A 125 -17.45 -3.74 11.99
CA VAL A 125 -16.48 -2.66 12.27
C VAL A 125 -15.72 -2.20 11.04
N HIS A 126 -16.11 -2.66 9.84
CA HIS A 126 -15.44 -2.41 8.57
C HIS A 126 -13.92 -2.70 8.62
N LEU A 127 -13.52 -3.80 9.26
CA LEU A 127 -12.13 -4.24 9.36
C LEU A 127 -11.87 -5.41 8.41
N SER A 128 -10.78 -5.34 7.65
CA SER A 128 -10.22 -6.51 6.95
C SER A 128 -8.98 -7.00 7.69
N LEU A 129 -8.98 -8.26 8.12
CA LEU A 129 -7.78 -8.96 8.55
C LEU A 129 -7.10 -9.54 7.30
N ILE A 130 -5.86 -9.13 7.04
CA ILE A 130 -5.06 -9.62 5.93
C ILE A 130 -3.90 -10.44 6.50
N SER A 131 -3.90 -11.74 6.21
CA SER A 131 -2.81 -12.65 6.59
C SER A 131 -1.97 -12.97 5.36
N LEU A 132 -0.69 -12.60 5.38
CA LEU A 132 0.22 -12.76 4.24
C LEU A 132 1.01 -14.07 4.31
N ALA A 133 1.26 -14.69 3.16
CA ALA A 133 1.98 -15.96 3.06
C ALA A 133 3.49 -15.81 3.38
N PRO A 134 4.07 -16.59 4.32
CA PRO A 134 5.48 -16.44 4.69
C PRO A 134 6.44 -16.61 3.50
N GLU A 135 6.10 -17.51 2.57
CA GLU A 135 6.95 -17.86 1.42
C GLU A 135 7.12 -16.70 0.44
N VAL A 136 6.09 -15.85 0.31
CA VAL A 136 6.12 -14.63 -0.51
C VAL A 136 6.72 -13.47 0.31
N PHE A 137 6.49 -13.48 1.63
CA PHE A 137 6.79 -12.39 2.56
C PHE A 137 7.85 -12.74 3.63
N SER A 138 8.98 -13.32 3.19
CA SER A 138 10.16 -13.64 4.02
C SER A 138 11.40 -12.81 3.64
N PRO A 139 12.48 -12.82 4.45
CA PRO A 139 13.75 -12.17 4.10
C PRO A 139 14.40 -12.62 2.78
N ILE A 140 13.98 -13.77 2.22
CA ILE A 140 14.44 -14.29 0.92
C ILE A 140 13.58 -13.73 -0.23
N GLY A 141 12.31 -13.43 0.05
CA GLY A 141 11.40 -12.74 -0.86
C GLY A 141 11.15 -11.31 -0.38
N PHE A 142 9.92 -11.04 0.04
CA PHE A 142 9.56 -9.74 0.59
C PHE A 142 9.93 -9.62 2.07
N ASN A 143 10.94 -8.80 2.37
CA ASN A 143 11.32 -8.49 3.74
C ASN A 143 10.44 -7.35 4.32
N PRO A 144 9.58 -7.62 5.31
CA PRO A 144 8.68 -6.60 5.87
C PRO A 144 9.44 -5.42 6.51
N THR A 145 10.72 -5.58 6.86
CA THR A 145 11.53 -4.48 7.40
C THR A 145 12.14 -3.58 6.32
N ARG A 146 12.08 -3.97 5.04
CA ARG A 146 12.71 -3.26 3.93
C ARG A 146 11.76 -2.91 2.79
N HIS A 147 10.65 -3.63 2.66
CA HIS A 147 9.72 -3.49 1.55
C HIS A 147 8.33 -3.04 2.04
N VAL A 148 7.60 -2.29 1.21
CA VAL A 148 6.25 -1.78 1.51
C VAL A 148 5.19 -2.80 1.11
N ALA A 149 4.19 -3.04 1.95
CA ALA A 149 3.17 -4.06 1.70
C ALA A 149 2.58 -3.92 0.27
N PRO A 150 2.23 -5.02 -0.42
CA PRO A 150 1.73 -4.97 -1.80
C PRO A 150 0.28 -4.48 -1.81
N TYR A 151 0.08 -3.19 -1.58
CA TYR A 151 -1.20 -2.55 -1.43
C TYR A 151 -2.12 -2.73 -2.64
N THR A 152 -1.59 -2.80 -3.86
CA THR A 152 -2.40 -3.10 -5.04
C THR A 152 -3.02 -4.48 -4.94
N ALA A 153 -2.26 -5.48 -4.52
CA ALA A 153 -2.78 -6.84 -4.30
C ALA A 153 -3.75 -6.87 -3.10
N ILE A 154 -3.39 -6.24 -1.99
CA ILE A 154 -4.25 -6.18 -0.79
C ILE A 154 -5.60 -5.52 -1.12
N SER A 155 -5.59 -4.35 -1.77
CA SER A 155 -6.80 -3.60 -2.12
C SER A 155 -7.66 -4.32 -3.17
N HIS A 156 -7.06 -5.20 -3.98
CA HIS A 156 -7.82 -6.06 -4.88
C HIS A 156 -8.76 -7.01 -4.11
N TYR A 157 -8.33 -7.52 -2.95
CA TYR A 157 -9.07 -8.52 -2.16
C TYR A 157 -9.79 -7.95 -0.94
N ALA A 158 -9.24 -6.95 -0.27
CA ALA A 158 -9.81 -6.35 0.94
C ALA A 158 -10.89 -5.29 0.63
N ARG A 159 -11.89 -5.21 1.50
CA ARG A 159 -13.07 -4.31 1.36
C ARG A 159 -13.33 -3.45 2.59
N GLY A 160 -12.60 -3.67 3.68
CA GLY A 160 -12.68 -2.90 4.91
C GLY A 160 -12.22 -1.46 4.73
N GLN A 161 -12.61 -0.63 5.70
CA GLN A 161 -12.12 0.74 5.86
C GLN A 161 -10.88 0.81 6.76
N ILE A 162 -10.55 -0.28 7.46
CA ILE A 162 -9.34 -0.45 8.26
C ILE A 162 -8.74 -1.79 7.87
N PHE A 163 -7.42 -1.84 7.69
CA PHE A 163 -6.66 -3.03 7.34
C PHE A 163 -5.76 -3.41 8.51
N LEU A 164 -5.93 -4.62 9.05
CA LEU A 164 -4.95 -5.26 9.92
C LEU A 164 -4.11 -6.21 9.07
N ILE A 165 -2.90 -5.79 8.72
CA ILE A 165 -1.98 -6.57 7.89
C ILE A 165 -1.04 -7.35 8.81
N ALA A 166 -1.19 -8.66 8.81
CA ALA A 166 -0.40 -9.62 9.58
C ALA A 166 0.56 -10.37 8.67
N THR A 167 1.87 -10.27 8.94
CA THR A 167 2.91 -10.97 8.18
C THR A 167 3.71 -11.89 9.10
N PRO A 168 3.75 -13.21 8.86
CA PRO A 168 4.59 -14.14 9.60
C PRO A 168 6.05 -13.68 9.60
N PHE A 169 6.67 -13.59 10.78
CA PHE A 169 8.05 -13.12 10.89
C PHE A 169 8.74 -13.74 12.12
N ARG A 170 9.80 -14.51 11.88
CA ARG A 170 10.47 -15.33 12.91
C ARG A 170 9.43 -16.21 13.65
N ASP A 171 9.50 -16.28 14.97
CA ASP A 171 8.58 -17.06 15.82
C ASP A 171 7.32 -16.25 16.21
N GLY A 172 6.81 -15.40 15.32
CA GLY A 172 5.69 -14.49 15.59
C GLY A 172 5.18 -13.79 14.34
N TRP A 173 4.65 -12.59 14.51
CA TRP A 173 4.02 -11.81 13.46
C TRP A 173 4.47 -10.37 13.49
N THR A 174 4.71 -9.78 12.32
CA THR A 174 4.75 -8.32 12.19
C THR A 174 3.35 -7.84 11.83
N TYR A 175 2.99 -6.67 12.37
CA TYR A 175 1.67 -6.10 12.18
C TYR A 175 1.73 -4.65 11.76
N ARG A 176 0.76 -4.29 10.92
CA ARG A 176 0.44 -2.92 10.53
C ARG A 176 -1.06 -2.72 10.61
N ILE A 177 -1.50 -1.64 11.24
CA ILE A 177 -2.87 -1.16 11.16
C ILE A 177 -2.84 0.04 10.25
N ASP A 178 -3.43 -0.14 9.07
CA ASP A 178 -3.38 0.82 7.99
C ASP A 178 -4.82 1.15 7.54
N TYR A 179 -4.99 2.29 6.88
CA TYR A 179 -6.20 2.59 6.12
C TYR A 179 -5.99 2.24 4.64
N PRO A 180 -7.06 2.01 3.85
CA PRO A 180 -6.95 1.89 2.39
C PRO A 180 -6.18 3.06 1.79
N TYR A 181 -5.35 2.82 0.77
CA TYR A 181 -4.46 3.87 0.25
C TYR A 181 -5.23 5.12 -0.17
N TYR A 182 -6.32 4.96 -0.92
CA TYR A 182 -7.14 6.09 -1.33
C TYR A 182 -7.64 7.01 -0.20
N SER A 183 -7.65 6.56 1.05
CA SER A 183 -8.16 7.33 2.20
C SER A 183 -7.34 8.59 2.52
N TRP A 184 -6.12 8.72 1.98
CA TRP A 184 -5.31 9.93 2.17
C TRP A 184 -5.84 11.11 1.35
N ALA A 185 -6.47 10.84 0.21
CA ALA A 185 -6.98 11.85 -0.70
C ALA A 185 -8.46 12.13 -0.46
N GLU A 186 -8.84 13.41 -0.44
CA GLU A 186 -10.26 13.79 -0.52
C GLU A 186 -10.70 13.73 -1.99
N THR A 187 -11.59 12.80 -2.31
CA THR A 187 -12.10 12.62 -3.67
C THR A 187 -13.63 12.65 -3.69
N VAL A 188 -14.22 12.98 -4.85
CA VAL A 188 -15.68 12.95 -5.05
C VAL A 188 -16.20 11.55 -5.38
N VAL A 189 -15.33 10.62 -5.79
CA VAL A 189 -15.70 9.29 -6.29
C VAL A 189 -15.53 8.18 -5.25
N ARG A 190 -14.72 8.37 -4.21
CA ARG A 190 -14.49 7.37 -3.17
C ARG A 190 -15.10 7.82 -1.85
N ALA A 191 -15.64 6.85 -1.11
CA ALA A 191 -16.21 7.11 0.20
C ALA A 191 -15.13 7.63 1.16
N ARG A 192 -15.49 8.65 1.95
CA ARG A 192 -14.60 9.17 2.98
C ARG A 192 -14.41 8.10 4.07
N VAL A 193 -13.16 7.77 4.34
CA VAL A 193 -12.80 6.88 5.44
C VAL A 193 -12.63 7.69 6.72
N LYS A 194 -13.38 7.31 7.75
CA LYS A 194 -13.31 7.96 9.07
C LYS A 194 -12.04 7.49 9.78
N ARG A 195 -11.23 8.45 10.26
CA ARG A 195 -10.05 8.13 11.08
C ARG A 195 -10.48 7.89 12.54
N HIS A 196 -9.96 6.81 13.11
CA HIS A 196 -10.14 6.35 14.48
C HIS A 196 -8.89 6.69 15.31
N ASP A 197 -9.12 7.11 16.55
CA ASP A 197 -8.08 7.17 17.57
C ASP A 197 -7.81 5.75 18.09
N PHE A 198 -6.56 5.29 18.05
CA PHE A 198 -6.15 3.97 18.54
C PHE A 198 -5.39 4.01 19.86
N GLY A 199 -5.35 5.15 20.56
CA GLY A 199 -4.57 5.30 21.80
C GLY A 199 -4.91 4.28 22.88
N ALA A 200 -6.20 4.05 23.14
CA ALA A 200 -6.65 3.05 24.14
C ALA A 200 -6.28 1.62 23.74
N LEU A 201 -6.48 1.26 22.46
CA LEU A 201 -6.07 -0.04 21.91
C LEU A 201 -4.56 -0.26 22.09
N ILE A 202 -3.74 0.73 21.77
CA ILE A 202 -2.28 0.65 21.90
C ILE A 202 -1.85 0.41 23.34
N LEU A 203 -2.49 1.07 24.32
CA LEU A 203 -2.23 0.84 25.73
C LEU A 203 -2.55 -0.60 26.12
N GLN A 204 -3.68 -1.13 25.67
CA GLN A 204 -4.09 -2.50 25.94
C GLN A 204 -3.16 -3.52 25.28
N LEU A 205 -2.83 -3.34 24.00
CA LEU A 205 -1.89 -4.20 23.26
C LEU A 205 -0.53 -4.27 23.95
N ASN A 206 -0.01 -3.13 24.42
CA ASN A 206 1.27 -3.08 25.15
C ASN A 206 1.22 -3.73 26.55
N GLN A 207 0.03 -3.88 27.16
CA GLN A 207 -0.11 -4.58 28.45
C GLN A 207 -0.09 -6.10 28.28
N ILE A 208 -0.66 -6.61 27.19
CA ILE A 208 -0.77 -8.05 26.94
C ILE A 208 0.39 -8.61 26.12
N GLU A 209 1.10 -7.76 25.37
CA GLU A 209 2.27 -8.16 24.58
C GLU A 209 3.35 -8.76 25.49
N GLN A 210 3.83 -9.93 25.10
CA GLN A 210 4.83 -10.67 25.86
C GLN A 210 6.25 -10.40 25.34
N ASN A 211 6.38 -9.95 24.08
CA ASN A 211 7.68 -9.59 23.53
C ASN A 211 8.14 -8.21 24.04
N ARG A 212 9.28 -8.20 24.74
CA ARG A 212 9.92 -6.97 25.26
C ARG A 212 10.84 -6.29 24.25
N ASP A 213 11.13 -6.94 23.12
CA ASP A 213 11.99 -6.41 22.06
C ASP A 213 11.25 -5.42 21.16
N GLY A 214 9.96 -5.17 21.39
CA GLY A 214 9.18 -4.21 20.64
C GLY A 214 8.06 -3.57 21.45
N ARG A 215 7.40 -2.58 20.86
CA ARG A 215 6.27 -1.87 21.44
C ARG A 215 5.29 -1.46 20.35
N TRP A 216 4.00 -1.57 20.65
CA TRP A 216 2.93 -1.00 19.83
C TRP A 216 2.98 0.53 19.94
N LYS A 217 3.05 1.21 18.79
CA LYS A 217 3.14 2.67 18.72
C LYS A 217 2.23 3.18 17.60
N LEU A 218 1.80 4.43 17.76
CA LEU A 218 1.27 5.18 16.63
C LEU A 218 2.38 5.34 15.59
N ASP A 219 2.00 5.24 14.33
CA ASP A 219 2.88 5.47 13.20
C ASP A 219 2.22 6.50 12.28
N ASN A 220 3.03 7.45 11.82
CA ASN A 220 2.66 8.48 10.86
C ASN A 220 3.78 8.68 9.82
N SER A 221 4.71 7.72 9.73
CA SER A 221 5.81 7.74 8.75
C SER A 221 5.34 7.45 7.31
N GLU A 222 4.15 6.85 7.17
CA GLU A 222 3.52 6.53 5.90
C GLU A 222 2.09 7.09 5.88
N MET A 223 1.57 7.45 4.69
CA MET A 223 0.29 8.16 4.55
C MET A 223 -0.93 7.38 5.07
N THR A 224 -0.86 6.05 5.03
CA THR A 224 -1.94 5.15 5.45
C THR A 224 -1.74 4.51 6.80
N SER A 225 -0.49 4.42 7.24
CA SER A 225 -0.12 3.70 8.45
C SER A 225 -0.57 4.45 9.68
N VAL A 226 -0.95 3.69 10.72
CA VAL A 226 -1.50 4.24 11.95
C VAL A 226 -0.89 3.61 13.18
N VAL A 227 -0.71 2.29 13.14
CA VAL A 227 -0.15 1.55 14.27
C VAL A 227 0.77 0.45 13.75
N LYS A 228 1.96 0.34 14.35
CA LYS A 228 2.90 -0.75 14.10
C LYS A 228 3.44 -1.30 15.41
N PHE A 229 3.87 -2.56 15.39
CA PHE A 229 4.71 -3.12 16.44
C PHE A 229 6.19 -2.96 16.06
N LEU A 230 6.91 -2.10 16.78
CA LEU A 230 8.24 -1.64 16.40
C LEU A 230 9.27 -1.94 17.48
N ASP A 231 10.49 -2.27 17.06
CA ASP A 231 11.65 -2.40 17.92
C ASP A 231 12.20 -1.02 18.38
N PRO A 232 13.24 -0.95 19.23
CA PRO A 232 13.87 0.31 19.63
C PRO A 232 14.47 1.11 18.47
N SER A 233 14.76 0.47 17.33
CA SER A 233 15.28 1.08 16.10
C SER A 233 14.15 1.55 15.16
N ASN A 234 12.89 1.53 15.61
CA ASN A 234 11.69 1.83 14.82
C ASN A 234 11.52 0.95 13.57
N THR A 235 12.00 -0.29 13.64
CA THR A 235 11.80 -1.30 12.61
C THR A 235 10.69 -2.27 13.04
N LEU A 236 9.94 -2.83 12.08
CA LEU A 236 8.92 -3.84 12.39
C LEU A 236 9.53 -5.01 13.18
N ALA A 237 8.91 -5.32 14.31
CA ALA A 237 9.31 -6.40 15.22
C ALA A 237 8.30 -7.56 15.21
N ALA A 238 8.73 -8.74 15.64
CA ALA A 238 7.85 -9.90 15.80
C ALA A 238 7.03 -9.78 17.09
N SER A 239 5.73 -9.46 16.99
CA SER A 239 4.77 -9.59 18.08
C SER A 239 4.47 -11.06 18.37
N LYS A 240 4.20 -11.39 19.64
CA LYS A 240 3.76 -12.73 20.06
C LYS A 240 2.24 -12.90 20.03
N LEU A 241 1.50 -11.80 19.92
CA LEU A 241 0.06 -11.83 19.78
C LEU A 241 -0.33 -12.43 18.42
N ARG A 242 -1.38 -13.24 18.41
CA ARG A 242 -1.91 -13.86 17.19
C ARG A 242 -2.90 -12.92 16.48
N PRO A 243 -3.12 -13.11 15.16
CA PRO A 243 -3.99 -12.20 14.41
C PRO A 243 -5.43 -12.15 14.94
N ASP A 244 -5.97 -13.29 15.37
CA ASP A 244 -7.31 -13.43 15.95
C ASP A 244 -7.46 -12.70 17.29
N GLU A 245 -6.40 -12.69 18.11
CA GLU A 245 -6.36 -11.92 19.36
C GLU A 245 -6.43 -10.41 19.08
N LEU A 246 -5.67 -9.93 18.10
CA LEU A 246 -5.69 -8.51 17.69
C LEU A 246 -7.04 -8.10 17.13
N VAL A 247 -7.61 -8.90 16.23
CA VAL A 247 -8.95 -8.65 15.67
C VAL A 247 -9.97 -8.50 16.78
N SER A 248 -9.98 -9.42 17.75
CA SER A 248 -10.94 -9.40 18.86
C SER A 248 -10.84 -8.09 19.67
N LEU A 249 -9.62 -7.63 19.93
CA LEU A 249 -9.37 -6.37 20.64
C LEU A 249 -9.78 -5.14 19.81
N MET A 250 -9.47 -5.14 18.52
CA MET A 250 -9.87 -4.08 17.60
C MET A 250 -11.39 -3.98 17.48
N GLN A 251 -12.09 -5.12 17.34
CA GLN A 251 -13.54 -5.15 17.28
C GLN A 251 -14.17 -4.58 18.55
N ALA A 252 -13.71 -5.00 19.74
CA ALA A 252 -14.20 -4.49 21.01
C ALA A 252 -14.04 -2.97 21.13
N GLU A 253 -12.86 -2.45 20.77
CA GLU A 253 -12.56 -1.02 20.79
C GLU A 253 -13.45 -0.24 19.79
N LEU A 254 -13.56 -0.71 18.56
CA LEU A 254 -14.31 -0.04 17.49
C LEU A 254 -15.83 -0.04 17.79
N LEU A 255 -16.37 -1.15 18.31
CA LEU A 255 -17.77 -1.26 18.72
C LEU A 255 -18.09 -0.36 19.91
N SER A 256 -17.22 -0.31 20.93
CA SER A 256 -17.44 0.54 22.11
C SER A 256 -17.53 2.03 21.73
N LYS A 257 -16.70 2.47 20.78
CA LYS A 257 -16.72 3.83 20.24
C LYS A 257 -17.93 4.15 19.38
N ASN A 258 -18.49 3.14 18.70
CA ASN A 258 -19.73 3.30 17.95
C ASN A 258 -20.94 3.40 18.89
N ALA A 259 -20.97 2.62 19.97
CA ALA A 259 -22.03 2.67 20.98
C ALA A 259 -22.03 3.98 21.78
N ALA A 260 -20.86 4.54 22.11
CA ALA A 260 -20.74 5.81 22.85
C ALA A 260 -21.18 7.06 22.05
N ARG A 261 -21.62 6.90 20.79
CA ARG A 261 -22.04 7.99 19.89
C ARG A 261 -23.53 7.97 19.55
N VAL A 262 -24.28 6.98 20.03
CA VAL A 262 -25.75 6.90 19.94
C VAL A 262 -26.36 7.45 21.22
#